data_AF-A0A928SSJ3-F1
#
_entry.id   AF-A0A928SSJ3-F1
#
_cell.length_a   1.000
_cell.length_b   1.000
_cell.length_c   1.000
_cell.angle_alpha   90.00
_cell.angle_beta   90.00
_cell.angle_gamma   90.00
#
_symmetry.space_group_name_H-M   'P 1'
#
loop_
_entity.id
_entity.type
_entity.pdbx_description
1 polymer ?
#
loop_
_entity_poly.entity_id
_entity_poly.type
_entity_poly.pdbx_seq_one_letter_code
_entity_poly.pdbx_strand_id
1 'polypeptide(L)'
;MSPTDDRAAVLRRRALFLGSTLAALGSCQKGGAPAETAQGPVVAVPEGEAEDAGVDPDAATLPTREAGPRPRGNLPSLEIPAGISETARSNYENLVARMTRAHGVLDEIESMAPKCSMTACEDKWALVAKKLFELEDSFGFFYGCEGSSEQAKAFAVRQKEHMDFYQARRKDVETWLTGLLGEQGWARLQELLEQERFANPRPCLSIACMDW
;
A
#
# COMPACT_ATOMS: atom_id res chain seq x y z
N MET A 1 -48.07 34.33 14.14
CA MET A 1 -46.85 33.75 13.53
C MET A 1 -47.04 33.78 12.03
N SER A 2 -46.34 34.67 11.32
CA SER A 2 -46.60 34.97 9.91
C SER A 2 -45.85 34.00 8.98
N PRO A 3 -46.48 33.51 7.91
CA PRO A 3 -45.93 32.50 6.99
C PRO A 3 -44.79 32.99 6.07
N THR A 4 -44.29 34.21 6.28
CA THR A 4 -43.16 34.81 5.54
C THR A 4 -41.78 34.42 6.09
N ASP A 5 -41.67 33.99 7.34
CA ASP A 5 -40.38 33.65 7.97
C ASP A 5 -39.81 32.30 7.50
N ASP A 6 -40.68 31.33 7.17
CA ASP A 6 -40.26 30.00 6.72
C ASP A 6 -39.66 30.02 5.30
N ARG A 7 -40.14 30.92 4.43
CA ARG A 7 -39.64 31.01 3.05
C ARG A 7 -38.21 31.55 3.01
N ALA A 8 -37.87 32.48 3.90
CA ALA A 8 -36.51 33.00 4.05
C ALA A 8 -35.56 31.94 4.64
N ALA A 9 -36.04 31.13 5.58
CA ALA A 9 -35.27 30.02 6.17
C ALA A 9 -34.98 28.90 5.16
N VAL A 10 -35.97 28.55 4.31
CA VAL A 10 -35.81 27.54 3.25
C VAL A 10 -34.90 28.03 2.12
N LEU A 11 -34.97 29.30 1.73
CA LEU A 11 -34.08 29.87 0.72
C LEU A 11 -32.63 29.97 1.21
N ARG A 12 -32.39 30.28 2.50
CA ARG A 12 -31.03 30.22 3.09
C ARG A 12 -30.46 28.80 3.11
N ARG A 13 -31.27 27.77 3.40
CA ARG A 13 -30.84 26.37 3.31
C ARG A 13 -30.51 25.94 1.87
N ARG A 14 -31.24 26.44 0.87
CA ARG A 14 -30.97 26.11 -0.55
C ARG A 14 -29.77 26.86 -1.14
N ALA A 15 -29.47 28.07 -0.68
CA ALA A 15 -28.25 28.79 -1.07
C ALA A 15 -26.97 28.10 -0.58
N LEU A 16 -27.03 27.44 0.59
CA LEU A 16 -25.92 26.62 1.10
C LEU A 16 -25.65 25.34 0.30
N PHE A 17 -26.62 24.85 -0.48
CA PHE A 17 -26.48 23.62 -1.29
C PHE A 17 -26.08 23.87 -2.75
N LEU A 18 -26.19 25.11 -3.25
CA LEU A 18 -25.76 25.47 -4.61
C LEU A 18 -24.41 26.20 -4.66
N GLY A 19 -23.84 26.55 -3.50
CA GLY A 19 -22.42 26.95 -3.40
C GLY A 19 -21.44 25.76 -3.43
N SER A 20 -21.92 24.54 -3.18
CA SER A 20 -21.09 23.34 -3.01
C SER A 20 -20.79 22.62 -4.33
N THR A 21 -21.42 22.99 -5.45
CA THR A 21 -21.24 22.31 -6.74
C THR A 21 -20.23 22.97 -7.67
N LEU A 22 -19.70 24.15 -7.33
CA LEU A 22 -18.48 24.70 -7.95
C LEU A 22 -17.20 24.39 -7.16
N ALA A 23 -17.31 23.69 -6.02
CA ALA A 23 -16.17 23.11 -5.29
C ALA A 23 -15.75 21.73 -5.83
N ALA A 24 -16.48 21.17 -6.82
CA ALA A 24 -16.15 19.88 -7.46
C ALA A 24 -15.08 19.98 -8.57
N LEU A 25 -14.51 21.16 -8.80
CA LEU A 25 -13.28 21.35 -9.60
C LEU A 25 -12.09 21.79 -8.74
N GLY A 26 -12.21 21.73 -7.42
CA GLY A 26 -11.23 22.26 -6.46
C GLY A 26 -10.67 21.26 -5.46
N SER A 27 -10.86 19.95 -5.64
CA SER A 27 -10.40 18.92 -4.71
C SER A 27 -8.90 18.61 -4.85
N CYS A 28 -8.07 19.65 -4.81
CA CYS A 28 -6.66 19.59 -4.47
C CYS A 28 -6.46 20.65 -3.36
N GLN A 29 -6.11 20.21 -2.15
CA GLN A 29 -6.02 20.97 -0.87
C GLN A 29 -7.37 21.16 -0.14
N LYS A 30 -7.47 21.07 1.20
CA LYS A 30 -6.48 21.14 2.28
C LYS A 30 -7.08 20.52 3.55
N GLY A 31 -6.20 20.12 4.47
CA GLY A 31 -6.53 19.35 5.67
C GLY A 31 -7.49 20.01 6.66
N GLY A 32 -8.09 19.14 7.49
CA GLY A 32 -8.64 19.47 8.80
C GLY A 32 -7.74 18.82 9.86
N ALA A 33 -7.17 19.65 10.73
CA ALA A 33 -6.45 19.23 11.93
C ALA A 33 -7.44 19.01 13.11
N PRO A 34 -6.94 18.62 14.30
CA PRO A 34 -7.36 17.43 15.05
C PRO A 34 -8.63 17.64 15.89
N ALA A 35 -9.37 16.56 16.15
CA ALA A 35 -10.43 16.58 17.15
C ALA A 35 -9.84 16.57 18.57
N GLU A 36 -10.17 17.65 19.27
CA GLU A 36 -9.98 18.05 20.65
C GLU A 36 -10.18 16.94 21.72
N THR A 37 -9.27 16.92 22.70
CA THR A 37 -9.29 16.14 23.94
C THR A 37 -10.58 16.31 24.73
N ALA A 38 -11.29 15.21 25.01
CA ALA A 38 -12.27 15.11 26.09
C ALA A 38 -11.71 14.20 27.19
N GLN A 39 -11.33 14.82 28.32
CA GLN A 39 -11.01 14.14 29.57
C GLN A 39 -12.31 13.58 30.19
N GLY A 40 -12.29 12.29 30.56
CA GLY A 40 -13.34 11.58 31.30
C GLY A 40 -12.73 10.39 32.04
N PRO A 41 -13.34 9.95 33.17
CA PRO A 41 -12.62 9.67 34.41
C PRO A 41 -11.93 8.31 34.47
N VAL A 42 -10.83 8.29 35.24
CA VAL A 42 -10.08 7.09 35.65
C VAL A 42 -10.99 6.19 36.48
N VAL A 43 -11.39 5.04 35.93
CA VAL A 43 -12.04 3.97 36.68
C VAL A 43 -10.98 2.92 37.03
N ALA A 44 -10.90 2.60 38.32
CA ALA A 44 -9.94 1.68 38.90
C ALA A 44 -10.08 0.25 38.32
N VAL A 45 -8.95 -0.34 37.97
CA VAL A 45 -8.78 -1.74 37.55
C VAL A 45 -8.77 -2.63 38.80
N PRO A 46 -9.62 -3.66 38.92
CA PRO A 46 -9.31 -4.78 39.79
C PRO A 46 -8.34 -5.72 39.06
N GLU A 47 -7.20 -6.01 39.70
CA GLU A 47 -6.31 -7.11 39.32
C GLU A 47 -7.09 -8.43 39.36
N GLY A 48 -7.28 -9.02 38.18
CA GLY A 48 -7.89 -10.33 37.99
C GLY A 48 -6.91 -11.22 37.22
N GLU A 49 -6.27 -12.09 37.98
CA GLU A 49 -5.74 -13.42 37.68
C GLU A 49 -5.42 -13.78 36.21
N ALA A 50 -4.15 -14.12 36.00
CA ALA A 50 -3.67 -14.80 34.81
C ALA A 50 -4.34 -16.18 34.70
N GLU A 51 -5.32 -16.30 33.82
CA GLU A 51 -5.86 -17.58 33.37
C GLU A 51 -5.58 -17.78 31.87
N ASP A 52 -4.76 -18.81 31.64
CA ASP A 52 -4.79 -19.74 30.53
C ASP A 52 -4.78 -19.15 29.11
N ALA A 53 -3.58 -19.16 28.51
CA ALA A 53 -3.43 -19.08 27.07
C ALA A 53 -4.11 -20.32 26.45
N GLY A 54 -5.42 -20.19 26.20
CA GLY A 54 -6.19 -21.15 25.45
C GLY A 54 -5.51 -21.42 24.12
N VAL A 55 -4.89 -22.60 24.02
CA VAL A 55 -4.41 -23.15 22.76
C VAL A 55 -5.65 -23.40 21.92
N ASP A 56 -5.81 -22.59 20.87
CA ASP A 56 -6.84 -22.79 19.86
C ASP A 56 -6.63 -24.19 19.22
N PRO A 57 -7.58 -25.13 19.38
CA PRO A 57 -7.44 -26.48 18.85
C PRO A 57 -7.58 -26.54 17.32
N ASP A 58 -7.84 -25.42 16.64
CA ASP A 58 -7.90 -25.31 15.18
C ASP A 58 -6.63 -24.68 14.57
N ALA A 59 -5.53 -24.64 15.32
CA ALA A 59 -4.20 -24.33 14.81
C ALA A 59 -3.68 -25.46 13.91
N ALA A 60 -4.32 -25.64 12.74
CA ALA A 60 -3.71 -26.28 11.59
C ALA A 60 -2.30 -25.68 11.46
N THR A 61 -1.28 -26.54 11.54
CA THR A 61 0.14 -26.17 11.52
C THR A 61 0.36 -25.08 10.48
N LEU A 62 0.48 -23.82 10.94
CA LEU A 62 0.54 -22.68 10.03
C LEU A 62 1.73 -22.90 9.08
N PRO A 63 1.56 -22.68 7.77
CA PRO A 63 2.65 -22.84 6.81
C PRO A 63 3.81 -21.93 7.20
N THR A 64 4.82 -22.52 7.83
CA THR A 64 5.98 -21.80 8.33
C THR A 64 6.98 -21.71 7.20
N ARG A 65 7.20 -20.50 6.67
CA ARG A 65 8.31 -20.21 5.76
C ARG A 65 9.51 -19.79 6.60
N GLU A 66 10.71 -20.25 6.24
CA GLU A 66 11.94 -19.75 6.89
C GLU A 66 12.04 -18.24 6.64
N ALA A 67 12.25 -17.49 7.72
CA ALA A 67 12.48 -16.05 7.65
C ALA A 67 13.89 -15.79 7.11
N GLY A 68 14.00 -15.15 5.96
CA GLY A 68 15.28 -14.79 5.36
C GLY A 68 15.19 -14.52 3.85
N PRO A 69 16.21 -13.85 3.27
CA PRO A 69 16.22 -13.56 1.84
C PRO A 69 16.21 -14.85 1.03
N ARG A 70 15.15 -15.05 0.23
CA ARG A 70 15.04 -16.27 -0.60
C ARG A 70 16.12 -16.25 -1.69
N PRO A 71 16.66 -17.43 -2.07
CA PRO A 71 17.61 -17.53 -3.18
C PRO A 71 17.03 -16.88 -4.44
N ARG A 72 17.73 -15.88 -4.97
CA ARG A 72 17.30 -15.10 -6.14
C ARG A 72 17.76 -15.74 -7.45
N GLY A 73 17.81 -17.08 -7.51
CA GLY A 73 18.47 -17.83 -8.58
C GLY A 73 17.96 -17.58 -10.00
N ASN A 74 16.72 -17.09 -10.13
CA ASN A 74 16.09 -16.73 -11.41
C ASN A 74 15.87 -15.21 -11.56
N LEU A 75 16.50 -14.38 -10.71
CA LEU A 75 16.37 -12.93 -10.81
C LEU A 75 17.01 -12.46 -12.13
N PRO A 76 16.30 -11.66 -12.96
CA PRO A 76 16.88 -11.10 -14.16
C PRO A 76 18.12 -10.24 -13.82
N SER A 77 19.04 -10.12 -14.78
CA SER A 77 20.30 -9.41 -14.52
C SER A 77 20.06 -7.96 -14.08
N LEU A 78 20.77 -7.54 -13.03
CA LEU A 78 20.86 -6.15 -12.58
C LEU A 78 22.07 -5.42 -13.18
N GLU A 79 22.87 -6.08 -14.02
CA GLU A 79 24.04 -5.49 -14.65
C GLU A 79 23.63 -4.44 -15.69
N ILE A 80 24.22 -3.25 -15.58
CA ILE A 80 23.98 -2.16 -16.53
C ILE A 80 24.90 -2.34 -17.74
N PRO A 81 24.38 -2.38 -18.99
CA PRO A 81 25.22 -2.58 -20.16
C PRO A 81 26.26 -1.46 -20.33
N ALA A 82 27.49 -1.83 -20.69
CA ALA A 82 28.53 -0.85 -21.01
C ALA A 82 28.24 -0.14 -22.36
N GLY A 83 28.76 1.08 -22.53
CA GLY A 83 28.69 1.81 -23.80
C GLY A 83 27.31 2.39 -24.17
N ILE A 84 26.33 2.34 -23.28
CA ILE A 84 25.01 2.98 -23.47
C ILE A 84 25.05 4.49 -23.21
N SER A 85 24.02 5.21 -23.67
CA SER A 85 23.84 6.64 -23.38
C SER A 85 23.65 6.89 -21.88
N GLU A 86 23.90 8.13 -21.44
CA GLU A 86 23.68 8.55 -20.06
C GLU A 86 22.21 8.44 -19.65
N THR A 87 21.27 8.81 -20.53
CA THR A 87 19.83 8.65 -20.32
C THR A 87 19.46 7.19 -20.11
N ALA A 88 19.92 6.29 -20.99
CA ALA A 88 19.67 4.85 -20.82
C ALA A 88 20.28 4.30 -19.53
N ARG A 89 21.50 4.73 -19.17
CA ARG A 89 22.15 4.36 -17.91
C ARG A 89 21.30 4.77 -16.70
N SER A 90 20.85 6.01 -16.66
CA SER A 90 19.97 6.51 -15.58
C SER A 90 18.69 5.68 -15.46
N ASN A 91 18.07 5.29 -16.59
CA ASN A 91 16.91 4.40 -16.57
C ASN A 91 17.22 3.01 -16.00
N TYR A 92 18.35 2.40 -16.37
CA TYR A 92 18.79 1.13 -15.77
C TYR A 92 19.10 1.27 -14.28
N GLU A 93 19.78 2.34 -13.84
CA GLU A 93 20.06 2.60 -12.41
C GLU A 93 18.76 2.72 -11.60
N ASN A 94 17.78 3.45 -12.13
CA ASN A 94 16.46 3.57 -11.54
C ASN A 94 15.72 2.22 -11.45
N LEU A 95 15.80 1.39 -12.50
CA LEU A 95 15.24 0.03 -12.48
C LEU A 95 15.92 -0.83 -11.40
N VAL A 96 17.25 -0.82 -11.34
CA VAL A 96 18.03 -1.62 -10.36
C VAL A 96 17.70 -1.22 -8.93
N ALA A 97 17.66 0.08 -8.64
CA ALA A 97 17.31 0.59 -7.32
C ALA A 97 15.89 0.17 -6.91
N ARG A 98 14.91 0.31 -7.81
CA ARG A 98 13.51 -0.06 -7.56
C ARG A 98 13.33 -1.56 -7.35
N MET A 99 13.93 -2.39 -8.20
CA MET A 99 13.82 -3.86 -8.06
C MET A 99 14.51 -4.36 -6.80
N THR A 100 15.68 -3.80 -6.47
CA THR A 100 16.38 -4.12 -5.22
C THR A 100 15.52 -3.77 -4.00
N ARG A 101 14.91 -2.58 -3.99
CA ARG A 101 14.02 -2.16 -2.91
C ARG A 101 12.77 -3.04 -2.83
N ALA A 102 12.10 -3.29 -3.95
CA ALA A 102 10.88 -4.09 -4.00
C ALA A 102 11.11 -5.51 -3.47
N HIS A 103 12.20 -6.16 -3.87
CA HIS A 103 12.57 -7.46 -3.32
C HIS A 103 12.93 -7.40 -1.84
N GLY A 104 13.61 -6.35 -1.39
CA GLY A 104 13.87 -6.13 0.04
C GLY A 104 12.60 -6.00 0.87
N VAL A 105 11.60 -5.23 0.39
CA VAL A 105 10.32 -5.09 1.09
C VAL A 105 9.53 -6.42 1.11
N LEU A 106 9.60 -7.22 0.04
CA LEU A 106 9.01 -8.58 0.06
C LEU A 106 9.72 -9.48 1.09
N ASP A 107 11.06 -9.44 1.16
CA ASP A 107 11.83 -10.18 2.18
C ASP A 107 11.44 -9.70 3.60
N GLU A 108 11.23 -8.40 3.81
CA GLU A 108 10.77 -7.82 5.08
C GLU A 108 9.38 -8.31 5.47
N ILE A 109 8.40 -8.29 4.55
CA ILE A 109 7.05 -8.82 4.77
C ILE A 109 7.10 -10.27 5.23
N GLU A 110 7.88 -11.10 4.54
CA GLU A 110 8.06 -12.52 4.90
C GLU A 110 8.67 -12.68 6.30
N SER A 111 9.59 -11.81 6.69
CA SER A 111 10.25 -11.87 8.00
C SER A 111 9.37 -11.37 9.16
N MET A 112 8.51 -10.39 8.91
CA MET A 112 7.75 -9.70 9.95
C MET A 112 6.32 -10.21 10.12
N ALA A 113 5.84 -11.06 9.18
CA ALA A 113 4.50 -11.63 9.24
C ALA A 113 4.25 -12.32 10.60
N PRO A 114 3.22 -11.91 11.36
CA PRO A 114 2.93 -12.48 12.66
C PRO A 114 2.52 -13.97 12.57
N LYS A 115 2.87 -14.76 13.60
CA LYS A 115 2.44 -16.16 13.75
C LYS A 115 1.15 -16.32 14.58
N CYS A 116 0.28 -15.33 14.52
CA CYS A 116 -0.94 -15.23 15.31
C CYS A 116 -2.10 -14.78 14.42
N SER A 117 -3.33 -15.06 14.87
CA SER A 117 -4.53 -14.66 14.14
C SER A 117 -4.62 -13.15 13.94
N MET A 118 -5.42 -12.73 12.96
CA MET A 118 -5.68 -11.31 12.71
C MET A 118 -6.16 -10.59 13.99
N THR A 119 -7.13 -11.17 14.70
CA THR A 119 -7.72 -10.59 15.92
C THR A 119 -6.70 -10.43 17.05
N ALA A 120 -5.77 -11.37 17.22
CA ALA A 120 -4.79 -11.33 18.31
C ALA A 120 -3.61 -10.39 18.02
N CYS A 121 -3.34 -10.08 16.74
CA CYS A 121 -2.13 -9.41 16.31
C CYS A 121 -2.39 -8.30 15.28
N GLU A 122 -3.56 -7.67 15.33
CA GLU A 122 -4.01 -6.68 14.35
C GLU A 122 -2.98 -5.57 14.13
N ASP A 123 -2.40 -5.01 15.20
CA ASP A 123 -1.36 -3.98 15.11
C ASP A 123 -0.12 -4.43 14.31
N LYS A 124 0.27 -5.70 14.45
CA LYS A 124 1.41 -6.25 13.69
C LYS A 124 1.02 -6.52 12.24
N TRP A 125 -0.22 -6.95 12.00
CA TRP A 125 -0.76 -7.09 10.64
C TRP A 125 -0.93 -5.74 9.94
N ALA A 126 -1.24 -4.67 10.66
CA ALA A 126 -1.23 -3.31 10.13
C ALA A 126 0.17 -2.89 9.64
N LEU A 127 1.24 -3.31 10.33
CA LEU A 127 2.61 -3.10 9.84
C LEU A 127 2.89 -3.86 8.52
N VAL A 128 2.35 -5.07 8.37
CA VAL A 128 2.42 -5.83 7.11
C VAL A 128 1.66 -5.08 6.01
N ALA A 129 0.45 -4.57 6.29
CA ALA A 129 -0.33 -3.78 5.35
C ALA A 129 0.43 -2.53 4.88
N LYS A 130 1.10 -1.83 5.80
CA LYS A 130 1.96 -0.69 5.46
C LYS A 130 3.10 -1.05 4.51
N LYS A 131 3.71 -2.24 4.67
CA LYS A 131 4.74 -2.72 3.73
C LYS A 131 4.18 -3.14 2.38
N LEU A 132 2.99 -3.72 2.34
CA LEU A 132 2.27 -3.96 1.08
C LEU A 132 1.96 -2.64 0.37
N PHE A 133 1.55 -1.61 1.11
CA PHE A 133 1.36 -0.26 0.56
C PHE A 133 2.67 0.34 0.02
N GLU A 134 3.79 0.18 0.72
CA GLU A 134 5.12 0.62 0.27
C GLU A 134 5.50 0.02 -1.10
N LEU A 135 5.14 -1.25 -1.34
CA LEU A 135 5.31 -1.89 -2.65
C LEU A 135 4.43 -1.24 -3.72
N GLU A 136 3.15 -1.02 -3.43
CA GLU A 136 2.24 -0.37 -4.38
C GLU A 136 2.69 1.05 -4.73
N ASP A 137 3.25 1.76 -3.76
CA ASP A 137 3.72 3.13 -3.92
C ASP A 137 5.01 3.21 -4.74
N SER A 138 5.90 2.25 -4.53
CA SER A 138 7.16 2.13 -5.29
C SER A 138 6.95 2.02 -6.81
N PHE A 139 5.80 1.50 -7.26
CA PHE A 139 5.50 1.27 -8.68
C PHE A 139 4.44 2.18 -9.27
N GLY A 140 3.79 3.05 -8.48
CA GLY A 140 2.67 3.90 -8.94
C GLY A 140 2.99 4.78 -10.15
N PHE A 141 4.24 5.21 -10.30
CA PHE A 141 4.73 6.04 -11.42
C PHE A 141 5.82 5.35 -12.24
N PHE A 142 5.92 4.01 -12.16
CA PHE A 142 6.98 3.27 -12.83
C PHE A 142 6.68 2.91 -14.29
N TYR A 143 5.50 3.30 -14.79
CA TYR A 143 5.16 3.20 -16.20
C TYR A 143 5.96 4.25 -16.98
N GLY A 144 7.20 3.88 -17.30
CA GLY A 144 8.03 4.60 -18.26
C GLY A 144 7.45 4.45 -19.66
N CYS A 145 7.61 5.49 -20.47
CA CYS A 145 7.22 5.44 -21.85
C CYS A 145 8.28 4.70 -22.64
N GLU A 146 7.86 3.79 -23.52
CA GLU A 146 8.78 3.08 -24.40
C GLU A 146 9.43 4.11 -25.34
N GLY A 147 10.74 4.31 -25.21
CA GLY A 147 11.50 5.11 -26.16
C GLY A 147 11.65 4.38 -27.48
N SER A 148 11.83 5.14 -28.56
CA SER A 148 11.95 4.61 -29.93
C SER A 148 13.34 4.08 -30.26
N SER A 149 14.36 4.46 -29.46
CA SER A 149 15.74 4.06 -29.64
C SER A 149 15.96 2.56 -29.38
N GLU A 150 16.98 1.97 -29.99
CA GLU A 150 17.34 0.56 -29.73
C GLU A 150 17.70 0.31 -28.26
N GLN A 151 18.29 1.31 -27.59
CA GLN A 151 18.59 1.25 -26.16
C GLN A 151 17.31 1.24 -25.32
N ALA A 152 16.31 2.05 -25.67
CA ALA A 152 15.03 2.08 -24.99
C ALA A 152 14.24 0.78 -25.18
N LYS A 153 14.24 0.19 -26.38
CA LYS A 153 13.65 -1.14 -26.61
C LYS A 153 14.33 -2.22 -25.78
N ALA A 154 15.67 -2.23 -25.75
CA ALA A 154 16.42 -3.19 -24.92
C ALA A 154 16.12 -3.00 -23.42
N PHE A 155 15.99 -1.77 -22.95
CA PHE A 155 15.58 -1.45 -21.59
C PHE A 155 14.16 -1.96 -21.31
N ALA A 156 13.20 -1.74 -22.20
CA ALA A 156 11.81 -2.17 -22.03
C ALA A 156 11.70 -3.70 -21.87
N VAL A 157 12.48 -4.47 -22.64
CA VAL A 157 12.56 -5.93 -22.47
C VAL A 157 13.05 -6.29 -21.07
N ARG A 158 14.15 -5.68 -20.61
CA ARG A 158 14.68 -5.96 -19.26
C ARG A 158 13.73 -5.51 -18.15
N GLN A 159 13.08 -4.36 -18.31
CA GLN A 159 12.07 -3.87 -17.38
C GLN A 159 10.92 -4.88 -17.27
N LYS A 160 10.43 -5.40 -18.41
CA LYS A 160 9.39 -6.42 -18.43
C LYS A 160 9.81 -7.69 -17.69
N GLU A 161 11.02 -8.21 -17.95
CA GLU A 161 11.52 -9.40 -17.26
C GLU A 161 11.54 -9.23 -15.74
N HIS A 162 12.03 -8.07 -15.26
CA HIS A 162 12.05 -7.74 -13.84
C HIS A 162 10.64 -7.60 -13.26
N MET A 163 9.73 -6.93 -13.98
CA MET A 163 8.33 -6.80 -13.55
C MET A 163 7.63 -8.15 -13.48
N ASP A 164 7.82 -9.03 -14.48
CA ASP A 164 7.23 -10.38 -14.49
C ASP A 164 7.74 -11.20 -13.30
N PHE A 165 9.06 -11.16 -13.02
CA PHE A 165 9.65 -11.83 -11.85
C PHE A 165 9.13 -11.26 -10.53
N TYR A 166 9.06 -9.93 -10.41
CA TYR A 166 8.50 -9.25 -9.24
C TYR A 166 7.04 -9.63 -8.99
N GLN A 167 6.20 -9.62 -10.02
CA GLN A 167 4.77 -9.96 -9.89
C GLN A 167 4.57 -11.41 -9.48
N ALA A 168 5.36 -12.33 -10.05
CA ALA A 168 5.34 -13.73 -9.62
C ALA A 168 5.68 -13.84 -8.12
N ARG A 169 6.74 -13.16 -7.68
CA ARG A 169 7.15 -13.20 -6.27
C ARG A 169 6.13 -12.53 -5.33
N ARG A 170 5.55 -11.39 -5.73
CA ARG A 170 4.48 -10.73 -4.98
C ARG A 170 3.29 -11.67 -4.79
N LYS A 171 2.83 -12.31 -5.87
CA LYS A 171 1.73 -13.28 -5.82
C LYS A 171 2.03 -14.46 -4.90
N ASP A 172 3.26 -14.97 -4.90
CA ASP A 172 3.69 -16.04 -4.00
C ASP A 172 3.61 -15.62 -2.52
N VAL A 173 4.00 -14.38 -2.21
CA VAL A 173 3.89 -13.82 -0.85
C VAL A 173 2.43 -13.63 -0.46
N GLU A 174 1.60 -13.03 -1.33
CA GLU A 174 0.17 -12.84 -1.08
C GLU A 174 -0.54 -14.19 -0.85
N THR A 175 -0.26 -15.20 -1.68
CA THR A 175 -0.80 -16.56 -1.51
C THR A 175 -0.43 -17.16 -0.17
N TRP A 176 0.82 -16.98 0.27
CA TRP A 176 1.26 -17.46 1.58
C TRP A 176 0.59 -16.71 2.73
N LEU A 177 0.45 -15.39 2.64
CA LEU A 177 -0.26 -14.57 3.63
C LEU A 177 -1.75 -14.97 3.74
N THR A 178 -2.42 -15.22 2.62
CA THR A 178 -3.79 -15.76 2.61
C THR A 178 -3.84 -17.12 3.30
N GLY A 179 -2.87 -18.01 3.04
CA GLY A 179 -2.78 -19.31 3.72
C GLY A 179 -2.57 -19.21 5.24
N LEU A 180 -1.88 -18.17 5.72
CA LEU A 180 -1.70 -17.90 7.15
C LEU A 180 -2.95 -17.34 7.82
N LEU A 181 -3.70 -16.49 7.11
CA LEU A 181 -4.79 -15.70 7.67
C LEU A 181 -6.18 -16.31 7.46
N GLY A 182 -6.31 -17.20 6.48
CA GLY A 182 -7.60 -17.59 5.92
C GLY A 182 -8.30 -16.43 5.21
N GLU A 183 -9.46 -16.72 4.60
CA GLU A 183 -10.21 -15.74 3.80
C GLU A 183 -10.62 -14.49 4.61
N GLN A 184 -11.12 -14.68 5.84
CA GLN A 184 -11.57 -13.56 6.69
C GLN A 184 -10.41 -12.68 7.15
N GLY A 185 -9.29 -13.29 7.59
CA GLY A 185 -8.11 -12.54 7.98
C GLY A 185 -7.48 -11.82 6.79
N TRP A 186 -7.47 -12.43 5.61
CA TRP A 186 -7.02 -11.80 4.38
C TRP A 186 -7.88 -10.58 4.00
N ALA A 187 -9.21 -10.71 4.08
CA ALA A 187 -10.12 -9.59 3.85
C ALA A 187 -9.83 -8.42 4.81
N ARG A 188 -9.62 -8.70 6.11
CA ARG A 188 -9.24 -7.66 7.07
C ARG A 188 -7.88 -7.03 6.76
N LEU A 189 -6.90 -7.80 6.30
CA LEU A 189 -5.61 -7.26 5.86
C LEU A 189 -5.78 -6.32 4.66
N GLN A 190 -6.67 -6.64 3.72
CA GLN A 190 -6.99 -5.75 2.59
C GLN A 190 -7.67 -4.46 3.05
N GLU A 191 -8.52 -4.50 4.08
CA GLU A 191 -9.09 -3.28 4.68
C GLU A 191 -8.02 -2.40 5.31
N LEU A 192 -7.05 -2.98 6.02
CA LEU A 192 -5.91 -2.24 6.58
C LEU A 192 -5.06 -1.60 5.47
N LEU A 193 -4.82 -2.33 4.38
CA LEU A 193 -4.13 -1.80 3.20
C LEU A 193 -4.91 -0.65 2.56
N GLU A 194 -6.24 -0.75 2.48
CA GLU A 194 -7.09 0.32 1.96
C GLU A 194 -7.05 1.58 2.84
N GLN A 195 -6.99 1.42 4.17
CA GLN A 195 -6.78 2.56 5.09
C GLN A 195 -5.46 3.28 4.81
N GLU A 196 -4.37 2.56 4.53
CA GLU A 196 -3.09 3.16 4.12
C GLU A 196 -3.21 3.92 2.79
N ARG A 197 -3.96 3.39 1.81
CA ARG A 197 -4.22 4.10 0.54
C ARG A 197 -5.01 5.38 0.75
N PHE A 198 -6.04 5.35 1.61
CA PHE A 198 -6.82 6.55 1.96
C PHE A 198 -6.00 7.59 2.73
N ALA A 199 -5.13 7.15 3.64
CA ALA A 199 -4.25 8.03 4.40
C ALA A 199 -3.18 8.70 3.51
N ASN A 200 -2.83 8.06 2.39
CA ASN A 200 -1.79 8.51 1.47
C ASN A 200 -2.35 8.65 0.04
N PRO A 201 -3.25 9.62 -0.21
CA PRO A 201 -3.88 9.78 -1.51
C PRO A 201 -2.83 10.14 -2.57
N ARG A 202 -2.85 9.43 -3.70
CA ARG A 202 -1.96 9.74 -4.81
C ARG A 202 -2.53 10.88 -5.65
N PRO A 203 -1.70 11.84 -6.09
CA PRO A 203 -2.14 12.82 -7.06
C PRO A 203 -2.48 12.10 -8.38
N CYS A 204 -3.61 12.47 -8.99
CA CYS A 204 -3.96 12.06 -10.35
C CYS A 204 -3.02 12.76 -11.34
N LEU A 205 -1.81 12.23 -11.52
CA LEU A 205 -0.85 12.76 -12.49
C LEU A 205 -1.03 12.06 -13.83
N SER A 206 -1.13 12.83 -14.91
CA SER A 206 -0.88 12.32 -16.25
C SER A 206 0.63 12.25 -16.47
N ILE A 207 1.15 11.07 -16.77
CA ILE A 207 2.54 10.91 -17.19
C ILE A 207 2.61 11.40 -18.65
N ALA A 208 3.24 12.55 -18.87
CA ALA A 208 3.55 13.01 -20.21
C ALA A 208 4.76 12.24 -20.73
N CYS A 209 4.56 11.46 -21.79
CA CYS A 209 5.61 10.72 -22.44
C CYS A 209 6.46 11.63 -23.32
N MET A 210 7.75 11.74 -23.01
CA MET A 210 8.75 12.22 -23.95
C MET A 210 9.60 11.03 -24.39
N ASP A 211 9.86 10.94 -25.70
CA ASP A 211 10.77 9.95 -26.28
C ASP A 211 12.19 10.17 -25.74
N TRP A 212 12.94 9.08 -25.52
CA TRP A 212 14.25 9.10 -24.88
C TRP A 212 15.26 8.10 -25.47
#